data_AF-A0A1G8R8T9-F1
#
_entry.id   AF-A0A1G8R8T9-F1
#
_cell.length_a   1.000
_cell.length_b   1.000
_cell.length_c   1.000
_cell.angle_alpha   90.00
_cell.angle_beta   90.00
_cell.angle_gamma   90.00
#
_symmetry.space_group_name_H-M   'P 1'
#
loop_
_entity.id
_entity.type
_entity.pdbx_description
1 polymer ?
#
loop_
_entity_poly.entity_id
_entity_poly.type
_entity_poly.pdbx_seq_one_letter_code
_entity_poly.pdbx_strand_id
1 'polypeptide(L)' 'MMERLLRFGVAIIIFFLLWQVMAYAWNLFVPLNYKTNLLGVIFVMPLMVLVSFIGSHLFIERLRRWFKQGGRI' A
#
# COMPACT_ATOMS: atom_id res chain seq x y z
N MET A 1 -18.74 -7.15 9.40
CA MET A 1 -17.77 -6.19 9.95
C MET A 1 -16.33 -6.71 9.92
N MET A 2 -16.07 -7.97 10.33
CA MET A 2 -14.72 -8.54 10.38
C MET A 2 -13.93 -8.47 9.06
N GLU A 3 -14.57 -8.75 7.92
CA GLU A 3 -13.92 -8.70 6.60
C GLU A 3 -13.45 -7.29 6.21
N ARG A 4 -14.16 -6.24 6.65
CA ARG A 4 -13.73 -4.85 6.45
C ARG A 4 -12.52 -4.53 7.33
N LEU A 5 -12.52 -5.00 8.57
CA LEU A 5 -11.39 -4.84 9.49
C LEU A 5 -10.12 -5.48 8.92
N LEU A 6 -10.26 -6.68 8.36
CA LEU A 6 -9.16 -7.43 7.73
C LEU A 6 -8.60 -6.71 6.48
N ARG A 7 -9.48 -6.16 5.63
CA ARG A 7 -9.07 -5.32 4.49
C ARG A 7 -8.30 -4.08 4.93
N PHE A 8 -8.74 -3.42 6.00
CA PHE A 8 -8.06 -2.26 6.57
C PHE A 8 -6.69 -2.65 7.13
N GLY A 9 -6.60 -3.75 7.89
CA GLY A 9 -5.33 -4.25 8.42
C GLY A 9 -4.31 -4.54 7.30
N VAL A 10 -4.75 -5.24 6.24
CA VAL A 10 -3.91 -5.50 5.06
C VAL A 10 -3.50 -4.21 4.36
N ALA A 11 -4.41 -3.24 4.20
CA ALA A 11 -4.10 -1.96 3.58
C ALA A 11 -3.05 -1.16 4.38
N ILE A 12 -3.13 -1.18 5.72
CA ILE A 12 -2.15 -0.54 6.60
C ILE A 12 -0.77 -1.20 6.43
N ILE A 13 -0.70 -2.54 6.39
CA ILE A 13 0.56 -3.25 6.18
C ILE A 13 1.18 -2.89 4.81
N ILE A 14 0.37 -2.91 3.76
CA ILE A 14 0.81 -2.52 2.40
C ILE A 14 1.31 -1.07 2.39
N PHE A 15 0.60 -0.17 3.08
CA PHE A 15 1.00 1.22 3.20
C PHE A 15 2.37 1.37 3.87
N PHE A 16 2.61 0.69 4.99
CA PHE A 16 3.91 0.74 5.67
C PHE A 16 5.05 0.20 4.80
N LEU A 17 4.80 -0.89 4.06
CA LEU A 17 5.78 -1.45 3.13
C LEU A 17 6.10 -0.46 2.01
N LEU A 18 5.09 0.11 1.37
CA LEU A 18 5.28 1.12 0.34
C LEU A 18 6.00 2.35 0.91
N TRP A 19 5.67 2.76 2.14
CA TRP A 19 6.25 3.93 2.79
C TRP A 19 7.74 3.76 3.01
N GLN A 20 8.19 2.58 3.45
CA GLN A 20 9.61 2.30 3.59
C GLN A 20 10.35 2.36 2.25
N VAL A 21 9.81 1.73 1.21
CA VAL A 21 10.41 1.73 -0.13
C VAL A 21 10.47 3.16 -0.67
N MET A 22 9.39 3.92 -0.51
CA MET A 22 9.33 5.31 -0.97
C MET A 22 10.29 6.20 -0.18
N ALA A 23 10.38 6.05 1.15
CA ALA A 23 11.34 6.81 1.96
C ALA A 23 12.79 6.53 1.55
N TYR A 24 13.11 5.26 1.26
CA TYR A 24 14.43 4.88 0.75
C TYR A 24 14.70 5.52 -0.61
N ALA A 25 13.78 5.39 -1.57
CA ALA A 25 13.90 6.01 -2.89
C ALA A 25 13.98 7.54 -2.80
N TRP A 26 13.18 8.15 -1.95
CA TRP A 26 13.14 9.59 -1.74
C TRP A 26 14.48 10.12 -1.23
N ASN A 27 15.07 9.46 -0.23
CA ASN A 27 16.39 9.84 0.27
C ASN A 27 17.51 9.64 -0.76
N LEU A 28 17.34 8.72 -1.71
CA LEU A 28 18.34 8.43 -2.74
C LEU A 28 18.28 9.42 -3.92
N PHE A 29 17.07 9.83 -4.30
CA PHE A 29 16.84 10.61 -5.54
C PHE A 29 16.44 12.06 -5.30
N VAL A 30 15.88 12.39 -4.13
CA VAL A 30 15.37 13.73 -3.83
C VAL A 30 16.32 14.43 -2.86
N PRO A 31 16.92 15.57 -3.26
CA PRO A 31 17.73 16.36 -2.36
C PRO A 31 16.93 16.77 -1.12
N LEU A 32 17.57 16.73 0.05
CA LEU A 32 16.99 17.18 1.32
C LEU A 32 16.69 18.69 1.27
N ASN A 33 15.49 19.03 0.78
CA ASN A 33 14.99 20.39 0.66
C ASN A 33 13.55 20.43 1.16
N TYR A 34 13.25 21.37 2.05
CA TYR A 34 11.95 21.46 2.72
C TYR A 34 10.78 21.60 1.74
N LYS A 35 10.97 22.32 0.62
CA LYS A 35 9.93 22.52 -0.41
C LYS A 35 9.58 21.19 -1.10
N THR A 36 10.59 20.42 -1.44
CA THR A 36 10.41 19.13 -2.11
C THR A 36 9.80 18.11 -1.14
N ASN A 37 10.23 18.09 0.11
CA ASN A 37 9.66 17.21 1.14
C ASN A 37 8.18 17.50 1.40
N LEU A 38 7.77 18.78 1.38
CA LEU A 38 6.35 19.15 1.45
C LEU A 38 5.56 18.62 0.25
N LEU A 39 6.10 18.70 -0.96
CA LEU A 39 5.46 18.10 -2.14
C LEU A 39 5.36 16.57 -2.02
N GLY A 40 6.39 15.93 -1.47
CA GLY A 40 6.36 14.51 -1.11
C GLY A 40 5.18 14.19 -0.20
N VAL A 41 5.04 14.91 0.92
CA VAL A 41 3.94 14.64 1.86
C VAL A 41 2.57 14.97 1.25
N ILE A 42 2.44 16.08 0.53
CA ILE A 42 1.13 16.53 0.00
C ILE A 42 0.64 15.65 -1.15
N PHE A 43 1.53 15.18 -2.04
CA PHE A 43 1.12 14.43 -3.24
C PHE A 43 1.40 12.93 -3.14
N VAL A 44 2.57 12.55 -2.62
CA VAL A 44 2.97 11.13 -2.58
C VAL A 44 2.19 10.38 -1.51
N MET A 45 1.97 10.99 -0.34
CA MET A 45 1.24 10.34 0.74
C MET A 45 -0.21 9.94 0.35
N PRO A 46 -1.06 10.83 -0.20
CA PRO A 46 -2.41 10.43 -0.63
C PRO A 46 -2.40 9.43 -1.78
N LEU A 47 -1.44 9.53 -2.71
CA LEU A 47 -1.29 8.55 -3.79
C LEU A 47 -0.97 7.16 -3.23
N MET A 48 -0.06 7.07 -2.25
CA MET A 48 0.28 5.82 -1.60
C MET A 48 -0.88 5.21 -0.82
N VAL A 49 -1.70 6.03 -0.16
CA VAL A 49 -2.94 5.56 0.49
C VAL A 49 -3.86 4.91 -0.54
N LEU A 50 -4.10 5.58 -1.67
CA LEU A 50 -4.90 5.05 -2.79
C LEU A 50 -4.37 3.70 -3.30
N VAL A 51 -3.07 3.63 -3.58
CA VAL A 51 -2.40 2.40 -4.05
C VAL A 51 -2.52 1.28 -3.00
N SER A 52 -2.42 1.61 -1.71
CA SER A 52 -2.53 0.63 -0.62
C SER A 52 -3.93 0.03 -0.52
N PHE A 53 -4.97 0.86 -0.68
CA PHE A 53 -6.35 0.38 -0.71
C PHE A 53 -6.63 -0.51 -1.92
N ILE A 54 -6.19 -0.10 -3.11
CA ILE A 54 -6.33 -0.89 -4.33
C ILE A 54 -5.56 -2.21 -4.21
N GLY A 55 -4.33 -2.15 -3.70
CA GLY A 55 -3.48 -3.32 -3.46
C GLY A 55 -4.11 -4.31 -2.47
N SER A 56 -4.68 -3.81 -1.37
CA SER A 56 -5.40 -4.65 -0.40
C SER A 56 -6.60 -5.35 -1.03
N HIS A 57 -7.37 -4.64 -1.86
CA HIS A 57 -8.50 -5.21 -2.57
C HIS A 57 -8.07 -6.35 -3.50
N LEU A 58 -7.06 -6.10 -4.34
CA LEU A 58 -6.53 -7.09 -5.29
C LEU A 58 -5.92 -8.29 -4.57
N PHE A 59 -5.18 -8.07 -3.48
CA PHE A 59 -4.57 -9.14 -2.70
C PHE A 59 -5.61 -10.10 -2.12
N ILE A 60 -6.66 -9.57 -1.49
CA ILE A 60 -7.72 -10.38 -0.89
C ILE A 60 -8.52 -11.11 -1.97
N GLU A 61 -8.78 -10.46 -3.10
CA GLU A 61 -9.47 -11.11 -4.21
C GLU A 61 -8.61 -12.23 -4.84
N ARG A 62 -7.31 -12.02 -4.99
CA ARG A 62 -6.34 -13.03 -5.44
C ARG A 62 -6.30 -14.22 -4.48
N LEU A 63 -6.22 -13.95 -3.19
CA LEU A 63 -6.23 -14.98 -2.14
C LEU A 63 -7.51 -15.80 -2.19
N ARG A 64 -8.68 -15.15 -2.30
CA ARG A 64 -9.98 -15.82 -2.45
C ARG A 64 -10.04 -16.70 -3.69
N ARG A 65 -9.52 -16.22 -4.83
CA ARG A 65 -9.45 -16.99 -6.07
C ARG A 65 -8.57 -18.23 -5.91
N TRP A 66 -7.43 -18.11 -5.24
CA TRP A 66 -6.52 -19.22 -4.97
C TRP A 66 -7.17 -20.32 -4.12
N PHE A 67 -7.85 -19.95 -3.03
CA PHE A 67 -8.59 -20.91 -2.21
C PHE A 67 -9.73 -21.60 -2.98
N LYS A 68 -10.44 -20.89 -3.87
CA LYS A 68 -11.46 -21.51 -4.73
C LYS A 68 -10.89 -22.49 -5.76
N GLN A 69 -9.64 -22.29 -6.19
CA GLN A 69 -8.96 -23.19 -7.12
C GLN A 69 -8.37 -24.42 -6.41
N GLY A 70 -7.92 -24.28 -5.16
CA GLY A 70 -7.41 -25.39 -4.34
C GLY A 70 -8.45 -26.40 -3.86
N GLY A 71 -9.76 -26.10 -3.97
CA GLY A 71 -10.85 -27.02 -3.67
C GLY A 71 -11.31 -27.91 -4.85
N ARG A 72 -10.53 -27.98 -5.94
CA ARG A 72 -10.73 -28.86 -7.09
C ARG A 72 -9.67 -29.97 -7.15
N ILE A 73 -9.35 -30.57 -6.01
CA ILE A 73 -8.58 -31.82 -5.91
C ILE A 73 -9.43 -32.79 -5.08
#